data_AF-A0A2U1LD20-F1
#
_entry.id   AF-A0A2U1LD20-F1
#
_cell.length_a   1.000
_cell.length_b   1.000
_cell.length_c   1.000
_cell.angle_alpha   90.00
_cell.angle_beta   90.00
_cell.angle_gamma   90.00
#
_symmetry.space_group_name_H-M   'P 1'
#
loop_
_entity.id
_entity.type
_entity.pdbx_description
1 polymer ?
#
loop_
_entity_poly.entity_id
_entity_poly.type
_entity_poly.pdbx_seq_one_letter_code
_entity_poly.pdbx_strand_id
1 'polypeptide(L)'
;MDRSVWMYQIECVTIEYLEYLPHFLKVAEDDRVKKGKSRVHCPCKNCLNWECFADLKTIKSHLIEKGFMQRHTCWDFHGEVKAKR
;
A
#
# COMPACT_ATOMS: atom_id res chain seq x y z
N MET A 1 14.96 -3.33 7.24
CA MET A 1 14.81 -1.89 6.92
C MET A 1 13.52 -1.38 7.55
N ASP A 2 13.49 -0.13 8.02
CA ASP A 2 12.27 0.45 8.59
C ASP A 2 11.14 0.52 7.54
N ARG A 3 9.89 0.31 7.97
CA ARG A 3 8.72 0.30 7.10
C ARG A 3 8.54 1.62 6.36
N SER A 4 8.81 2.75 7.02
CA SER A 4 8.64 4.06 6.40
C SER A 4 9.66 4.31 5.28
N VAL A 5 10.85 3.72 5.41
CA VAL A 5 11.92 3.83 4.42
C VAL A 5 11.60 3.00 3.18
N TRP A 6 11.43 1.69 3.33
CA TRP A 6 11.28 0.82 2.15
C TRP A 6 9.95 1.04 1.40
N MET A 7 8.87 1.42 2.11
CA MET A 7 7.57 1.61 1.45
C MET A 7 7.43 2.97 0.76
N TYR A 8 8.05 4.03 1.29
CA TYR A 8 7.74 5.40 0.88
C TYR A 8 8.94 6.23 0.43
N GLN A 9 10.18 5.85 0.77
CA GLN A 9 11.38 6.65 0.51
C GLN A 9 12.30 6.05 -0.55
N ILE A 10 12.11 4.78 -0.92
CA ILE A 10 12.85 4.14 -2.02
C ILE A 10 11.93 3.88 -3.21
N GLU A 11 12.53 3.77 -4.40
CA GLU A 11 11.78 3.49 -5.62
C GLU A 11 11.29 2.04 -5.66
N CYS A 12 10.11 1.80 -6.24
CA CYS A 12 9.53 0.46 -6.32
C CYS A 12 10.25 -0.51 -7.27
N VAL A 13 11.29 -0.01 -7.97
CA VAL A 13 12.16 -0.78 -8.87
C VAL A 13 13.42 -1.32 -8.17
N THR A 14 13.70 -0.90 -6.93
CA THR A 14 14.91 -1.35 -6.25
C THR A 14 14.76 -2.78 -5.72
N ILE A 15 15.89 -3.47 -5.58
CA ILE A 15 15.91 -4.85 -5.07
C ILE A 15 15.38 -4.88 -3.64
N GLU A 16 15.76 -3.91 -2.82
CA GLU A 16 15.31 -3.78 -1.43
C GLU A 16 13.77 -3.71 -1.37
N TYR A 17 13.14 -2.92 -2.24
CA TYR A 17 11.67 -2.87 -2.30
C TYR A 17 11.05 -4.24 -2.61
N LEU A 18 11.60 -4.93 -3.63
CA LEU A 18 11.11 -6.22 -4.09
C LEU A 18 11.32 -7.34 -3.05
N GLU A 19 12.33 -7.23 -2.20
CA GLU A 19 12.58 -8.18 -1.10
C GLU A 19 11.52 -8.06 0.01
N TYR A 20 11.09 -6.84 0.36
CA TYR A 20 10.11 -6.63 1.44
C TYR A 20 8.65 -6.76 0.97
N LEU A 21 8.37 -6.58 -0.33
CA LEU A 21 7.02 -6.63 -0.87
C LEU A 21 6.28 -7.98 -0.61
N PRO A 22 6.90 -9.16 -0.80
CA PRO A 22 6.25 -10.44 -0.47
C PRO A 22 5.86 -10.55 1.01
N HIS A 23 6.67 -10.00 1.91
CA HIS A 23 6.35 -10.00 3.34
C HIS A 23 5.11 -9.14 3.62
N PHE A 24 5.03 -7.95 3.02
CA PHE A 24 3.84 -7.10 3.12
C PHE A 24 2.57 -7.82 2.63
N LEU A 25 2.63 -8.49 1.47
CA LEU A 25 1.49 -9.20 0.90
C LEU A 25 1.03 -10.35 1.80
N LYS A 26 1.97 -11.07 2.42
CA LYS A 26 1.64 -12.13 3.39
C LYS A 26 0.88 -11.56 4.59
N VAL A 27 1.37 -10.46 5.17
CA VAL A 27 0.71 -9.80 6.30
C VAL A 27 -0.70 -9.31 5.92
N ALA A 28 -0.86 -8.76 4.72
CA ALA A 28 -2.16 -8.30 4.23
C ALA A 28 -3.16 -9.46 4.05
N GLU A 29 -2.69 -10.61 3.59
CA GLU A 29 -3.48 -11.82 3.45
C GLU A 29 -3.87 -12.43 4.80
N ASP A 30 -2.92 -12.52 5.73
CA ASP A 30 -3.18 -13.02 7.08
C ASP A 30 -4.22 -12.13 7.79
N ASP A 31 -4.15 -10.80 7.62
CA ASP A 31 -5.15 -9.86 8.13
C ASP A 31 -6.53 -10.06 7.47
N ARG A 32 -6.55 -10.28 6.15
CA ARG A 32 -7.78 -10.58 5.40
C ARG A 32 -8.47 -11.82 5.95
N VAL A 33 -7.72 -12.92 6.10
CA VAL A 33 -8.22 -14.20 6.61
C VAL A 33 -8.69 -14.04 8.05
N LYS A 34 -7.88 -13.41 8.92
CA LYS A 34 -8.22 -13.17 10.32
C LYS A 34 -9.49 -12.36 10.51
N LYS A 35 -9.75 -11.39 9.63
CA LYS A 35 -10.95 -10.54 9.68
C LYS A 35 -12.13 -11.11 8.89
N GLY A 36 -12.01 -12.30 8.30
CA GLY A 36 -13.06 -12.90 7.48
C GLY A 36 -13.41 -12.10 6.23
N LYS A 37 -12.46 -11.31 5.70
CA LYS A 37 -12.69 -10.48 4.50
C LYS A 37 -12.50 -11.31 3.22
N SER A 38 -13.28 -11.02 2.20
CA SER A 38 -13.13 -11.67 0.88
C SER A 38 -12.06 -11.02 0.00
N ARG A 39 -11.65 -9.78 0.29
CA ARG A 39 -10.74 -8.97 -0.55
C ARG A 39 -9.78 -8.13 0.31
N VAL A 40 -8.66 -7.74 -0.28
CA VAL A 40 -7.65 -6.83 0.29
C VAL A 40 -7.72 -5.48 -0.43
N HIS A 41 -7.65 -4.38 0.33
CA HIS A 41 -7.54 -3.03 -0.24
C HIS A 41 -6.16 -2.84 -0.87
N CYS A 42 -6.10 -2.29 -2.08
CA CYS A 42 -4.83 -2.02 -2.77
C CYS A 42 -4.26 -0.66 -2.35
N PRO A 43 -3.07 -0.62 -1.72
CA PRO A 43 -2.47 0.62 -1.24
C PRO A 43 -1.60 1.31 -2.30
N CYS A 44 -1.73 0.95 -3.58
CA CYS A 44 -0.96 1.58 -4.63
C CYS A 44 -1.42 3.02 -4.90
N LYS A 45 -0.56 3.81 -5.54
CA LYS A 45 -0.81 5.23 -5.85
C LYS A 45 -2.06 5.48 -6.68
N ASN A 46 -2.56 4.50 -7.43
CA ASN A 46 -3.75 4.68 -8.27
C ASN A 46 -5.03 4.17 -7.60
N CYS A 47 -4.92 3.13 -6.77
CA CYS A 47 -6.07 2.52 -6.11
C CYS A 47 -6.48 3.25 -4.83
N LEU A 48 -5.56 4.00 -4.21
CA LEU A 48 -5.82 4.87 -3.07
C LEU A 48 -6.45 4.16 -1.84
N ASN A 49 -6.27 2.84 -1.69
CA ASN A 49 -7.02 1.99 -0.76
C ASN A 49 -8.55 1.94 -1.00
N TRP A 50 -9.06 2.50 -2.09
CA TRP A 50 -10.47 2.42 -2.46
C TRP A 50 -10.78 1.14 -3.22
N GLU A 51 -9.88 0.73 -4.11
CA GLU A 51 -10.04 -0.53 -4.84
C GLU A 51 -9.61 -1.75 -4.01
N CYS A 52 -10.40 -2.81 -4.11
CA CYS A 52 -10.15 -4.08 -3.43
C CYS A 52 -9.98 -5.22 -4.42
N PHE A 53 -9.10 -6.18 -4.14
CA PHE A 53 -8.89 -7.35 -4.99
C PHE A 53 -8.90 -8.62 -4.16
N ALA A 54 -9.47 -9.70 -4.71
CA ALA A 54 -9.37 -11.03 -4.11
C ALA A 54 -8.00 -11.66 -4.40
N ASP A 55 -7.40 -11.32 -5.55
CA ASP A 55 -6.10 -11.83 -5.97
C ASP A 55 -4.96 -10.91 -5.52
N LEU A 56 -4.07 -11.44 -4.68
CA LEU A 56 -2.86 -10.75 -4.24
C LEU A 56 -1.87 -10.51 -5.38
N LYS A 57 -1.91 -11.30 -6.46
CA LYS A 57 -1.02 -11.07 -7.61
C LYS A 57 -1.35 -9.74 -8.29
N THR A 58 -2.63 -9.38 -8.42
CA THR A 58 -3.04 -8.05 -8.91
C THR A 58 -2.48 -6.93 -8.04
N ILE A 59 -2.57 -7.08 -6.72
CA ILE A 59 -2.04 -6.08 -5.78
C ILE A 59 -0.52 -6.00 -5.88
N LYS A 60 0.16 -7.14 -6.00
CA LYS A 60 1.61 -7.21 -6.20
C LYS A 60 2.03 -6.45 -7.46
N SER A 61 1.40 -6.73 -8.60
CA SER A 61 1.72 -6.05 -9.86
C SER A 61 1.53 -4.53 -9.74
N HIS A 62 0.41 -4.10 -9.15
CA HIS A 62 0.18 -2.67 -8.91
C HIS A 62 1.26 -2.03 -8.03
N LEU A 63 1.73 -2.75 -7.00
CA LEU A 63 2.78 -2.23 -6.12
C LEU A 63 4.16 -2.22 -6.76
N ILE A 64 4.45 -3.11 -7.72
CA ILE A 64 5.70 -3.09 -8.50
C ILE A 64 5.65 -1.94 -9.53
N GLU A 65 4.54 -1.80 -10.25
CA GLU A 65 4.40 -0.82 -11.33
C GLU A 65 4.24 0.62 -10.82
N LYS A 66 3.50 0.81 -9.73
CA LYS A 66 3.02 2.13 -9.29
C LYS A 66 3.62 2.55 -7.94
N GLY A 67 4.12 1.59 -7.16
CA GLY A 67 4.55 1.81 -5.79
C GLY A 67 3.38 2.09 -4.83
N PHE A 68 3.71 2.28 -3.55
CA PHE A 68 2.72 2.67 -2.53
C PHE A 68 2.28 4.12 -2.70
N MET A 69 1.01 4.37 -2.37
CA MET A 69 0.53 5.72 -2.08
C MET A 69 1.38 6.32 -0.95
N GLN A 70 1.94 7.52 -1.16
CA GLN A 70 2.65 8.22 -0.10
C GLN A 70 1.69 8.53 1.06
N ARG A 71 2.19 8.45 2.29
CA ARG A 71 1.38 8.63 3.50
C ARG A 71 0.78 10.05 3.65
N HIS A 72 1.13 10.98 2.77
CA HIS A 72 0.71 12.38 2.80
C HIS A 72 -0.62 12.67 2.07
N THR A 73 -1.19 11.71 1.30
CA THR A 73 -2.35 12.00 0.43
C THR A 73 -3.73 11.67 1.02
N CYS A 74 -3.83 11.10 2.23
CA CYS A 74 -5.05 11.23 3.02
C CYS A 74 -4.82 12.46 3.89
N TRP A 75 -5.22 13.67 3.50
CA TRP A 75 -6.47 14.27 3.98
C TRP A 75 -6.88 15.53 3.19
N ASP A 76 -6.14 15.94 2.16
CA ASP A 76 -6.43 17.19 1.43
C ASP A 76 -7.75 17.17 0.63
N PHE A 77 -8.35 16.00 0.40
CA PHE A 77 -9.59 15.85 -0.38
C PHE A 77 -10.88 15.74 0.45
N HIS A 78 -10.81 15.74 1.79
CA HIS A 78 -11.98 15.61 2.67
C HIS A 78 -12.23 16.82 3.59
N GLY A 79 -11.77 18.02 3.19
CA GLY A 79 -12.16 19.25 3.88
C GLY A 79 -11.64 19.39 5.32
N GLU A 80 -10.61 18.62 5.71
CA GLU A 80 -9.90 18.92 6.95
C GLU A 80 -9.03 20.15 6.73
N VAL A 81 -9.46 21.25 7.33
CA VAL A 81 -8.76 22.52 7.35
C VAL A 81 -7.35 22.27 7.86
N LYS A 82 -6.34 22.52 7.02
CA LYS A 82 -4.94 22.53 7.42
C LYS A 82 -4.81 23.34 8.70
N ALA A 83 -4.47 22.70 9.81
CA ALA A 83 -4.03 23.40 10.99
C ALA A 83 -2.77 24.19 10.59
N LYS A 84 -2.92 25.52 10.53
CA LYS A 84 -1.82 26.44 10.25
C LYS A 84 -0.76 26.23 11.32
N ARG A 85 0.46 25.88 10.90
CA ARG A 85 1.65 26.17 11.69
C ARG A 85 2.00 27.64 11.52
#